data_AF-A0ABD5RVH1-F1
#
_entry.id   AF-A0ABD5RVH1-F1
#
_cell.length_a   1.000
_cell.length_b   1.000
_cell.length_c   1.000
_cell.angle_alpha   90.00
_cell.angle_beta   90.00
_cell.angle_gamma   90.00
#
_symmetry.space_group_name_H-M   'P 1'
#
loop_
_entity.id
_entity.type
_entity.pdbx_description
1 polymer ?
#
loop_
_entity_poly.entity_id
_entity_poly.type
_entity_poly.pdbx_seq_one_letter_code
_entity_poly.pdbx_strand_id
1 'polypeptide(L)'
;MTNPLFSTYTQGENRVTSTVMTVFGHISNSLTEDVLEVLLDESDFSLLTIENQVTGVKSVPDAAIRSSSAIWFETKTVRDAVGQDQLERHLKALVQDDSDEQRLSPSRRMPRNHER
;
A
#
# COMPACT_ATOMS: atom_id res chain seq x y z
N MET A 1 -14.46 -12.46 10.42
CA MET A 1 -13.78 -12.52 11.73
C MET A 1 -13.23 -11.14 12.00
N THR A 2 -13.53 -10.55 13.15
CA THR A 2 -12.99 -9.23 13.53
C THR A 2 -11.48 -9.38 13.76
N ASN A 3 -10.66 -8.78 12.91
CA ASN A 3 -9.22 -8.71 13.16
C ASN A 3 -9.00 -7.83 14.40
N PRO A 4 -8.46 -8.35 15.51
CA PRO A 4 -8.23 -7.55 16.69
C PRO A 4 -7.21 -6.44 16.37
N LEU A 5 -7.42 -5.24 16.92
CA LEU A 5 -6.50 -4.09 16.77
C LEU A 5 -5.05 -4.44 17.13
N PHE A 6 -4.88 -5.29 18.13
CA PHE A 6 -3.58 -5.81 18.54
C PHE A 6 -3.35 -7.20 17.96
N SER A 7 -2.24 -7.31 17.23
CA SER A 7 -1.79 -8.56 16.63
C SER A 7 -1.49 -9.67 17.64
N THR A 8 -1.86 -10.90 17.29
CA THR A 8 -1.47 -12.14 17.99
C THR A 8 -0.22 -12.79 17.40
N TYR A 9 0.36 -12.24 16.32
CA TYR A 9 1.58 -12.78 15.72
C TYR A 9 2.76 -12.73 16.69
N THR A 10 3.66 -13.71 16.60
CA THR A 10 4.87 -13.78 17.43
C THR A 10 6.05 -13.03 16.81
N GLN A 11 6.14 -12.98 15.49
CA GLN A 11 7.16 -12.22 14.76
C GLN A 11 6.86 -10.72 14.78
N GLY A 12 7.87 -9.91 15.13
CA GLY A 12 7.72 -8.47 15.30
C GLY A 12 7.22 -7.74 14.05
N GLU A 13 7.75 -8.09 12.87
CA GLU A 13 7.35 -7.48 11.58
C GLU A 13 5.86 -7.73 11.30
N ASN A 14 5.41 -8.97 11.43
CA ASN A 14 4.00 -9.34 11.24
C ASN A 14 3.08 -8.64 12.24
N ARG A 15 3.53 -8.42 13.48
CA ARG A 15 2.74 -7.68 14.47
C ARG A 15 2.48 -6.25 14.03
N VAL A 16 3.52 -5.55 13.58
CA VAL A 16 3.40 -4.17 13.10
C VAL A 16 2.53 -4.13 11.85
N THR A 17 2.84 -4.94 10.84
CA THR A 17 2.08 -4.98 9.59
C THR A 17 0.60 -5.26 9.84
N SER A 18 0.26 -6.28 10.64
CA SER A 18 -1.14 -6.61 10.91
C SER A 18 -1.87 -5.52 11.69
N THR A 19 -1.25 -4.86 12.67
CA THR A 19 -1.88 -3.73 13.37
C THR A 19 -2.12 -2.55 12.42
N VAL A 20 -1.16 -2.21 11.54
CA VAL A 20 -1.35 -1.15 10.53
C VAL A 20 -2.50 -1.49 9.58
N MET A 21 -2.54 -2.73 9.06
CA MET A 21 -3.63 -3.18 8.19
C MET A 21 -4.99 -3.17 8.91
N THR A 22 -5.03 -3.56 10.19
CA THR A 22 -6.26 -3.48 10.98
C THR A 22 -6.73 -2.04 11.16
N VAL A 23 -5.83 -1.08 11.40
CA VAL A 23 -6.19 0.35 11.48
C VAL A 23 -6.81 0.83 10.17
N PHE A 24 -6.17 0.58 9.02
CA PHE A 24 -6.73 0.94 7.71
C PHE A 24 -8.10 0.31 7.45
N GLY A 25 -8.35 -0.91 7.93
CA GLY A 25 -9.66 -1.56 7.82
C GLY A 25 -10.75 -0.99 8.73
N HIS A 26 -10.42 -0.11 9.69
CA HIS A 26 -11.37 0.42 10.69
C HIS A 26 -11.57 1.93 10.63
N ILE A 27 -10.84 2.64 9.77
CA ILE A 27 -10.97 4.08 9.57
C ILE A 27 -11.70 4.40 8.26
N SER A 28 -12.13 5.65 8.07
CA SER A 28 -12.75 6.08 6.81
C SER A 28 -11.73 6.14 5.67
N ASN A 29 -12.20 6.00 4.42
CA ASN A 29 -11.33 6.11 3.24
C ASN A 29 -10.54 7.43 3.21
N SER A 30 -11.17 8.55 3.58
CA SER A 30 -10.50 9.86 3.64
C SER A 30 -9.31 9.86 4.59
N LEU A 31 -9.43 9.23 5.77
CA LEU A 31 -8.34 9.16 6.74
C LEU A 31 -7.28 8.15 6.29
N THR A 32 -7.68 7.08 5.60
CA THR A 32 -6.72 6.16 4.96
C THR A 32 -5.91 6.88 3.89
N GLU A 33 -6.55 7.70 3.05
CA GLU A 33 -5.89 8.54 2.03
C GLU A 33 -4.89 9.50 2.68
N ASP A 34 -5.33 10.30 3.67
CA ASP A 34 -4.44 11.24 4.40
C ASP A 34 -3.19 10.54 4.97
N VAL A 35 -3.36 9.34 5.54
CA VAL A 35 -2.23 8.58 6.09
C VAL A 35 -1.33 8.04 4.98
N LEU A 36 -1.90 7.55 3.88
CA LEU A 36 -1.14 7.03 2.75
C LEU A 36 -0.36 8.12 2.02
N GLU A 37 -0.91 9.34 1.87
CA GLU A 37 -0.21 10.52 1.34
C GLU A 37 1.09 10.77 2.11
N VAL A 38 1.00 10.82 3.45
CA VAL A 38 2.17 11.02 4.31
C VAL A 38 3.16 9.86 4.24
N LEU A 39 2.67 8.61 4.16
CA LEU A 39 3.52 7.43 4.10
C LEU A 39 4.25 7.26 2.75
N LEU A 40 3.61 7.70 1.66
CA LEU A 40 4.11 7.57 0.30
C LEU A 40 4.83 8.83 -0.20
N ASP A 41 4.79 9.94 0.57
CA ASP A 41 5.32 11.25 0.18
C ASP A 41 4.64 11.80 -1.10
N GLU A 42 3.32 11.66 -1.15
CA GLU A 42 2.44 12.09 -2.26
C GLU A 42 1.43 13.12 -1.74
N SER A 43 0.99 14.05 -2.60
CA SER A 43 0.09 15.15 -2.19
C SER A 43 -1.35 15.05 -2.69
N ASP A 44 -1.68 14.04 -3.50
CA ASP A 44 -2.99 13.91 -4.16
C ASP A 44 -3.34 12.42 -4.34
N PHE A 45 -3.34 11.66 -3.26
CA PHE A 45 -3.61 10.22 -3.33
C PHE A 45 -5.10 9.93 -3.16
N SER A 46 -5.70 9.21 -4.11
CA SER A 46 -7.14 8.91 -4.11
C SER A 46 -7.38 7.42 -4.33
N LEU A 47 -7.98 6.74 -3.34
CA LEU A 47 -8.37 5.33 -3.44
C LEU A 47 -9.62 5.12 -4.31
N LEU A 48 -10.48 6.15 -4.39
CA LEU A 48 -11.75 6.11 -5.09
C LEU A 48 -11.91 7.31 -6.03
N THR A 49 -11.97 7.03 -7.34
CA THR A 49 -12.35 8.04 -8.33
C THR A 49 -13.85 7.95 -8.59
N ILE A 50 -14.56 9.08 -8.44
CA ILE A 50 -16.00 9.17 -8.74
C ILE A 50 -16.20 10.17 -9.88
N GLU A 51 -16.73 9.69 -10.99
CA GLU A 51 -16.99 10.48 -12.20
C GLU A 51 -18.50 10.47 -12.49
N ASN A 52 -19.07 11.65 -12.74
CA ASN A 52 -20.42 11.77 -13.28
C ASN A 52 -20.36 11.81 -14.81
N GLN A 53 -21.34 11.20 -15.47
CA GLN A 53 -21.53 11.21 -16.92
C GLN A 53 -20.26 10.85 -17.69
N VAL A 54 -19.79 9.62 -17.54
CA VAL A 54 -18.54 9.17 -18.17
C VAL A 54 -18.66 9.22 -19.68
N THR A 55 -17.84 10.03 -20.31
CA THR A 55 -17.78 10.17 -21.77
C THR A 55 -16.66 9.28 -22.35
N GLY A 56 -16.69 9.00 -23.66
CA GLY A 56 -15.61 8.23 -24.34
C GLY A 56 -15.84 6.73 -24.49
N VAL A 57 -16.99 6.20 -24.03
CA VAL A 57 -17.45 4.83 -24.34
C VAL A 57 -18.71 4.87 -25.22
N LYS A 58 -19.07 3.73 -25.86
CA LYS A 58 -20.17 3.66 -26.85
C LYS A 58 -21.55 4.09 -26.33
N SER A 59 -21.72 4.13 -25.01
CA SER A 59 -22.87 4.69 -24.30
C SER A 59 -22.37 5.58 -23.17
N VAL A 60 -23.12 6.61 -22.75
CA VAL A 60 -22.72 7.49 -21.64
C VAL A 60 -23.42 7.01 -20.36
N PRO A 61 -22.74 6.30 -19.44
CA PRO A 61 -23.31 5.97 -18.14
C PRO A 61 -23.41 7.22 -17.26
N ASP A 62 -24.44 7.29 -16.42
CA ASP A 62 -24.71 8.47 -15.56
C ASP A 62 -23.62 8.71 -14.50
N ALA A 63 -22.94 7.65 -14.05
CA ALA A 63 -21.81 7.74 -13.13
C ALA A 63 -20.91 6.50 -13.24
N ALA A 64 -19.65 6.66 -12.82
CA ALA A 64 -18.74 5.56 -12.53
C ALA A 64 -18.01 5.81 -11.21
N ILE A 65 -17.77 4.73 -10.49
CA ILE A 65 -16.91 4.69 -9.31
C ILE A 65 -15.78 3.69 -9.65
N ARG A 66 -14.53 4.13 -9.56
CA ARG A 66 -13.34 3.32 -9.85
C ARG A 66 -12.44 3.26 -8.62
N SER A 67 -11.80 2.12 -8.41
CA SER A 67 -10.75 1.91 -7.42
C SER A 67 -9.77 0.91 -8.00
N SER A 68 -8.49 1.27 -8.13
CA SER A 68 -7.50 0.45 -8.82
C SER A 68 -6.09 0.80 -8.35
N SER A 69 -5.82 0.50 -7.07
CA SER A 69 -4.52 0.78 -6.45
C SER A 69 -4.02 -0.43 -5.66
N ALA A 70 -2.80 -0.88 -5.94
CA ALA A 70 -2.07 -1.88 -5.18
C ALA A 70 -0.93 -1.22 -4.39
N ILE A 71 -1.06 -1.18 -3.06
CA ILE A 71 -0.02 -0.66 -2.16
C ILE A 71 0.50 -1.80 -1.30
N TRP A 72 1.77 -2.12 -1.47
CA TRP A 72 2.44 -3.22 -0.78
C TRP A 72 3.43 -2.64 0.25
N PHE A 73 3.33 -3.12 1.49
CA PHE A 73 4.19 -2.70 2.59
C PHE A 73 5.21 -3.78 2.94
N GLU A 74 6.49 -3.39 3.07
CA GLU A 74 7.54 -4.25 3.64
C GLU A 74 8.03 -3.64 4.95
N THR A 75 7.69 -4.30 6.06
CA THR A 75 8.01 -3.84 7.42
C THR A 75 9.24 -4.54 7.95
N LYS A 76 10.24 -3.79 8.44
CA LYS A 76 11.40 -4.31 9.18
C LYS A 76 11.44 -3.75 10.59
N THR A 77 11.71 -4.59 11.58
CA THR A 77 11.89 -4.15 12.98
C THR A 77 13.32 -3.71 13.30
N VAL A 78 14.27 -4.01 12.40
CA VAL A 78 15.67 -3.64 12.50
C VAL A 78 16.01 -2.68 11.36
N ARG A 79 16.77 -1.64 11.67
CA ARG A 79 17.25 -0.67 10.68
C ARG A 79 18.17 -1.35 9.66
N ASP A 80 18.09 -0.93 8.40
CA ASP A 80 18.93 -1.42 7.31
C ASP A 80 18.82 -2.95 7.07
N ALA A 81 17.69 -3.56 7.46
CA ALA A 81 17.44 -5.00 7.32
C ALA A 81 16.64 -5.37 6.06
N VAL A 82 16.32 -4.40 5.21
CA VAL A 82 15.66 -4.65 3.93
C VAL A 82 16.66 -5.30 2.97
N GLY A 83 16.30 -6.48 2.44
CA GLY A 83 17.13 -7.20 1.47
C GLY A 83 16.79 -6.81 0.03
N GLN A 84 17.80 -6.58 -0.80
CA GLN A 84 17.63 -6.24 -2.21
C GLN A 84 16.88 -7.33 -2.99
N ASP A 85 17.32 -8.58 -2.90
CA ASP A 85 16.66 -9.71 -3.58
C ASP A 85 15.18 -9.86 -3.18
N GLN A 86 14.85 -9.49 -1.93
CA GLN A 86 13.46 -9.50 -1.45
C GLN A 86 12.64 -8.43 -2.18
N LEU A 87 13.16 -7.20 -2.26
CA LEU A 87 12.46 -6.11 -2.97
C LEU A 87 12.33 -6.40 -4.47
N GLU A 88 13.34 -6.97 -5.12
CA GLU A 88 13.29 -7.34 -6.53
C GLU A 88 12.18 -8.37 -6.79
N ARG A 89 12.04 -9.37 -5.90
CA ARG A 89 10.93 -10.33 -5.97
C ARG A 89 9.58 -9.68 -5.75
N HIS A 90 9.46 -8.77 -4.80
CA HIS A 90 8.21 -8.04 -4.52
C HIS A 90 7.82 -7.17 -5.71
N LEU A 91 8.76 -6.43 -6.29
CA LEU A 91 8.52 -5.59 -7.46
C LEU A 91 8.07 -6.42 -8.66
N LYS A 92 8.71 -7.58 -8.90
CA LYS A 92 8.31 -8.49 -9.97
C LYS A 92 6.88 -9.01 -9.79
N ALA A 93 6.48 -9.30 -8.56
CA ALA A 93 5.13 -9.74 -8.25
C ALA A 93 4.11 -8.59 -8.37
N LEU A 94 4.47 -7.39 -7.94
CA LEU A 94 3.62 -6.21 -8.04
C LEU A 94 3.33 -5.83 -9.50
N VAL A 95 4.31 -5.95 -10.40
CA VAL A 95 4.13 -5.73 -11.85
C VAL A 95 3.13 -6.72 -12.49
N GLN A 96 2.86 -7.85 -11.84
CA GLN A 96 1.86 -8.83 -12.29
C GLN A 96 0.46 -8.56 -11.71
N ASP A 97 0.31 -7.57 -10.83
CA ASP A 97 -0.98 -7.13 -10.31
C ASP A 97 -1.74 -6.33 -11.39
N ASP A 98 -3.06 -6.51 -11.48
CA ASP A 98 -3.90 -5.84 -12.49
C ASP A 98 -4.29 -4.40 -12.09
N SER A 99 -3.84 -3.90 -10.93
CA SER A 99 -4.12 -2.54 -10.48
C SER A 99 -3.40 -1.48 -11.33
N ASP A 100 -4.10 -0.40 -11.64
CA ASP A 100 -3.59 0.71 -12.47
C ASP A 100 -2.48 1.48 -11.77
N GLU A 101 -2.63 1.72 -10.46
CA GLU A 101 -1.60 2.34 -9.64
C GLU A 101 -0.93 1.32 -8.72
N GLN A 102 0.40 1.27 -8.73
CA GLN A 102 1.17 0.29 -7.99
C GLN A 102 2.28 0.97 -7.18
N ARG A 103 2.36 0.69 -5.88
CA ARG A 103 3.39 1.23 -4.97
C ARG A 103 3.95 0.14 -4.06
N LEU A 104 5.27 0.10 -3.92
CA LEU A 104 5.98 -0.71 -2.92
C LEU A 104 6.72 0.22 -1.96
N SER A 105 6.34 0.22 -0.67
CA SER A 105 6.97 1.04 0.36
C SER A 105 7.82 0.19 1.31
N PRO A 106 9.17 0.17 1.14
CA PRO A 106 10.06 -0.54 2.04
C PRO A 106 10.43 0.31 3.27
N SER A 107 10.59 -0.36 4.41
CA SER A 107 11.13 0.26 5.63
C SER A 107 12.49 0.94 5.35
N ARG A 108 12.60 2.23 5.71
CA ARG A 108 13.64 3.15 5.20
C ARG A 108 15.08 2.60 5.34
N ARG A 109 15.75 2.55 4.17
CA ARG A 109 17.18 2.30 3.86
C ARG A 109 17.60 0.83 3.68
N MET A 110 18.29 0.60 2.55
CA MET A 110 19.12 -0.58 2.28
C MET A 110 20.41 -0.51 3.10
N PRO A 111 20.98 -1.65 3.53
CA PRO A 111 22.31 -1.67 4.13
C PRO A 111 23.34 -1.07 3.17
N ARG A 112 24.18 -0.15 3.67
CA ARG A 112 25.32 0.36 2.91
C ARG A 112 26.32 -0.78 2.73
N ASN A 113 26.50 -1.23 1.48
CA ASN A 113 27.62 -2.09 1.12
C ASN A 113 28.91 -1.43 1.63
N HIS A 114 29.55 -2.05 2.62
CA HIS A 114 30.92 -1.72 2.94
C HIS A 114 31.76 -2.38 1.86
N GLU A 115 32.15 -1.60 0.85
CA GLU A 115 33.23 -1.98 -0.05
C GLU A 115 34.44 -2.34 0.84
N ARG A 116 34.85 -3.61 0.76
CA ARG A 116 36.10 -4.11 1.33
C ARG A 116 37.15 -4.15 0.24
#